data_AF-A0A559UU35-F1
#
_entry.id   AF-A0A559UU35-F1
#
_cell.length_a   1.000
_cell.length_b   1.000
_cell.length_c   1.000
_cell.angle_alpha   90.00
_cell.angle_beta   90.00
_cell.angle_gamma   90.00
#
_symmetry.space_group_name_H-M   'P 1'
#
loop_
_entity.id
_entity.type
_entity.pdbx_description
1 polymer ?
#
loop_
_entity_poly.entity_id
_entity_poly.type
_entity_poly.pdbx_seq_one_letter_code
_entity_poly.pdbx_strand_id
1 'polypeptide(L)'
;MSTRTADASPLRPVGPHLVIAPGEAIRGPFAESLAALPVDTRTLVVLTPAGDAAAVLRGELSEIARIAKERDVTELVLAAPGLAAAGSDGPRPAELLADVLGLTVVAPDGAIALLPDGTLKTKASWWRCAPAQPSTRLGDTWPEPQALSQERPVVTEIAGGYWITTSPSDRPPGVVGDAGAGANTMTVVVGSSQAPTVHRDRLAEIVGPLAGERAQVVLSAPWAAPAPLYDMTARLTAHLGEEVLVSLGLPMPAGSDGRFAAFRSLGLQGGFAAVYLDADGNPAWEPYLTKLTASRERRRVVPVGWRRPFPGATCVGPAVFEAFPGWELEAVPCGLWLRQVPKEGTAKDRNVRFRAADHRLPVLVVGAAGRTLPADIWENVGELLSRLPRQESEPLGLMLRGTADTASREAARRTARAFDLKLPAPGAKPDTAAAGHRPSPPRSAPGDGC
;
A
#
# COMPACT_ATOMS: atom_id res chain seq x y z
N MET A 1 38.13 29.62 -15.35
CA MET A 1 36.82 28.96 -15.61
C MET A 1 36.85 27.60 -14.94
N SER A 2 36.31 27.48 -13.73
CA SER A 2 36.14 26.17 -13.08
C SER A 2 34.98 25.45 -13.75
N THR A 3 35.27 24.34 -14.41
CA THR A 3 34.27 23.39 -14.90
C THR A 3 33.55 22.81 -13.68
N ARG A 4 32.32 23.30 -13.46
CA ARG A 4 31.35 22.66 -12.57
C ARG A 4 31.07 21.28 -13.16
N THR A 5 31.62 20.22 -12.56
CA THR A 5 31.10 18.86 -12.74
C THR A 5 29.63 18.93 -12.34
N ALA A 6 28.72 18.76 -13.31
CA ALA A 6 27.31 18.64 -13.01
C ALA A 6 27.13 17.39 -12.14
N ASP A 7 26.64 17.57 -10.91
CA ASP A 7 26.35 16.45 -10.01
C ASP A 7 25.37 15.49 -10.70
N ALA A 8 25.67 14.19 -10.66
CA ALA A 8 24.82 13.16 -11.24
C ALA A 8 23.43 13.17 -10.60
N SER A 9 22.40 12.93 -11.40
CA SER A 9 21.01 12.86 -10.96
C SER A 9 20.80 11.63 -10.07
N PRO A 10 20.39 11.79 -8.80
CA PRO A 10 20.20 10.63 -7.92
C PRO A 10 18.87 9.91 -8.20
N LEU A 11 18.83 8.62 -7.92
CA LEU A 11 17.58 7.85 -7.77
C LEU A 11 16.86 8.29 -6.49
N ARG A 12 15.60 8.70 -6.59
CA ARG A 12 14.80 9.17 -5.44
C ARG A 12 13.43 8.51 -5.41
N PRO A 13 12.95 8.07 -4.22
CA PRO A 13 11.56 7.67 -4.06
C PRO A 13 10.65 8.90 -4.06
N VAL A 14 9.59 8.87 -4.88
CA VAL A 14 8.53 9.89 -4.93
C VAL A 14 7.19 9.18 -4.83
N GLY A 15 6.60 9.18 -3.62
CA GLY A 15 5.43 8.36 -3.33
C GLY A 15 5.72 6.87 -3.55
N PRO A 16 4.88 6.13 -4.30
CA PRO A 16 5.13 4.74 -4.64
C PRO A 16 6.10 4.55 -5.81
N HIS A 17 6.52 5.62 -6.50
CA HIS A 17 7.37 5.56 -7.68
C HIS A 17 8.84 5.90 -7.37
N LEU A 18 9.74 5.57 -8.31
CA LEU A 18 11.13 6.01 -8.29
C LEU A 18 11.38 7.00 -9.43
N VAL A 19 12.20 8.01 -9.19
CA VAL A 19 12.54 9.05 -10.16
C VAL A 19 14.05 9.29 -10.16
N ILE A 20 14.66 9.26 -11.34
CA ILE A 20 16.06 9.66 -11.57
C ILE A 20 16.05 11.09 -12.13
N ALA A 21 16.23 12.07 -11.24
CA ALA A 21 16.19 13.48 -11.61
C ALA A 21 17.00 14.36 -10.64
N PRO A 22 17.48 15.53 -11.09
CA PRO A 22 17.93 16.59 -10.19
C PRO A 22 16.81 16.98 -9.23
N GLY A 23 17.15 17.30 -7.97
CA GLY A 23 16.15 17.52 -6.92
C GLY A 23 15.14 18.64 -7.22
N GLU A 24 15.52 19.64 -8.00
CA GLU A 24 14.63 20.74 -8.40
C GLU A 24 13.62 20.35 -9.49
N ALA A 25 13.94 19.33 -10.30
CA ALA A 25 13.08 18.86 -11.38
C ALA A 25 11.82 18.12 -10.88
N ILE A 26 11.78 17.72 -9.61
CA ILE A 26 10.65 17.00 -8.98
C ILE A 26 9.70 17.99 -8.27
N ARG A 27 9.44 19.14 -8.88
CA ARG A 27 8.55 20.19 -8.34
C ARG A 27 7.58 20.69 -9.41
N GLY A 28 6.52 21.38 -8.96
CA GLY A 28 5.56 22.02 -9.86
C GLY A 28 4.76 21.01 -10.68
N PRO A 29 4.44 21.32 -11.96
CA PRO A 29 3.56 20.50 -12.80
C PRO A 29 4.03 19.05 -12.95
N PHE A 30 5.33 18.79 -12.97
CA PHE A 30 5.86 17.42 -13.04
C PHE A 30 5.52 16.61 -11.78
N ALA A 31 5.57 17.22 -10.60
CA ALA A 31 5.18 16.55 -9.36
C ALA A 31 3.68 16.23 -9.31
N GLU A 32 2.85 17.07 -9.93
CA GLU A 32 1.40 16.85 -10.05
C GLU A 32 1.11 15.67 -10.98
N SER A 33 1.73 15.63 -12.16
CA SER A 33 1.61 14.47 -13.06
C SER A 33 2.18 13.19 -12.46
N LEU A 34 3.26 13.27 -11.68
CA LEU A 34 3.81 12.13 -10.94
C LEU A 34 2.82 11.59 -9.91
N ALA A 35 2.11 12.47 -9.21
CA ALA A 35 1.10 12.08 -8.23
C ALA A 35 -0.12 11.43 -8.91
N ALA A 36 -0.36 11.74 -10.19
CA ALA A 36 -1.39 11.12 -11.00
C ALA A 36 -0.95 9.78 -11.61
N LEU A 37 0.29 9.32 -11.48
CA LEU A 37 0.64 7.98 -11.98
C LEU A 37 -0.19 6.89 -11.31
N PRO A 38 -0.58 5.82 -12.03
CA PRO A 38 -1.30 4.71 -11.44
C PRO A 38 -0.46 4.03 -10.37
N VAL A 39 -1.09 3.75 -9.23
CA VAL A 39 -0.45 3.04 -8.12
C VAL A 39 -0.92 1.59 -8.11
N ASP A 40 -0.06 0.69 -8.58
CA ASP A 40 -0.27 -0.75 -8.50
C ASP A 40 0.78 -1.38 -7.57
N THR A 41 0.34 -2.21 -6.64
CA THR A 41 1.22 -2.97 -5.72
C THR A 41 2.17 -3.93 -6.43
N ARG A 42 1.77 -4.42 -7.61
CA ARG A 42 2.55 -5.36 -8.42
C ARG A 42 3.50 -4.66 -9.37
N THR A 43 3.47 -3.33 -9.42
CA THR A 43 4.23 -2.56 -10.41
C THR A 43 5.09 -1.48 -9.75
N LEU A 44 6.39 -1.48 -10.07
CA LEU A 44 7.29 -0.39 -9.72
C LEU A 44 7.53 0.47 -10.95
N VAL A 45 7.12 1.74 -10.90
CA VAL A 45 7.40 2.71 -11.97
C VAL A 45 8.70 3.45 -11.65
N VAL A 46 9.63 3.45 -12.60
CA VAL A 46 10.89 4.20 -12.54
C VAL A 46 10.91 5.20 -13.69
N LEU A 47 10.94 6.49 -13.37
CA LEU A 47 10.98 7.57 -14.36
C LEU A 47 12.38 8.14 -14.47
N THR A 48 12.84 8.33 -15.70
CA THR A 48 14.21 8.75 -15.97
C THR A 48 14.25 10.05 -16.80
N PRO A 49 13.71 11.17 -16.29
CA PRO A 49 13.67 12.44 -17.03
C PRO A 49 15.06 13.09 -17.21
N ALA A 50 16.09 12.66 -16.47
CA ALA A 50 17.42 13.25 -16.57
C ALA A 50 18.24 12.75 -17.76
N GLY A 51 19.06 13.62 -18.34
CA GLY A 51 19.93 13.29 -19.48
C GLY A 51 21.02 12.26 -19.15
N ASP A 52 21.43 12.16 -17.89
CA ASP A 52 22.41 11.19 -17.38
C ASP A 52 21.76 9.91 -16.84
N ALA A 53 20.43 9.77 -16.94
CA ALA A 53 19.71 8.73 -16.23
C ALA A 53 20.06 7.30 -16.67
N ALA A 54 20.58 7.09 -17.89
CA ALA A 54 21.04 5.78 -18.33
C ALA A 54 22.29 5.29 -17.57
N ALA A 55 23.17 6.19 -17.14
CA ALA A 55 24.33 5.83 -16.31
C ALA A 55 23.90 5.53 -14.87
N VAL A 56 23.01 6.36 -14.32
CA VAL A 56 22.45 6.19 -12.98
C VAL A 56 21.63 4.91 -12.90
N LEU A 57 20.74 4.64 -13.86
CA LEU A 57 19.92 3.43 -13.91
C LEU A 57 20.81 2.18 -13.84
N ARG A 58 21.90 2.14 -14.61
CA ARG A 58 22.87 1.03 -14.59
C ARG A 58 23.55 0.87 -13.24
N GLY A 59 23.97 1.96 -12.61
CA GLY A 59 24.59 1.95 -11.28
C GLY A 59 23.62 1.53 -10.17
N GLU A 60 22.34 1.83 -10.33
CA GLU A 60 21.29 1.64 -9.32
C GLU A 60 20.42 0.38 -9.58
N LEU A 61 20.74 -0.47 -10.56
CA LEU A 61 19.95 -1.68 -10.85
C LEU A 61 19.78 -2.58 -9.62
N SER A 62 20.85 -2.76 -8.84
CA SER A 62 20.81 -3.56 -7.60
C SER A 62 19.86 -2.95 -6.55
N GLU A 63 19.82 -1.63 -6.46
CA GLU A 63 18.94 -0.91 -5.54
C GLU A 63 17.48 -0.99 -6.00
N ILE A 64 17.22 -0.82 -7.30
CA ILE A 64 15.88 -0.99 -7.89
C ILE A 64 15.38 -2.43 -7.69
N ALA A 65 16.24 -3.43 -7.93
CA ALA A 65 15.92 -4.84 -7.69
C ALA A 65 15.59 -5.10 -6.22
N ARG A 66 16.37 -4.53 -5.30
CA ARG A 66 16.12 -4.61 -3.85
C ARG A 66 14.77 -3.98 -3.50
N ILE A 67 14.48 -2.78 -4.00
CA ILE A 67 13.20 -2.08 -3.75
C ILE A 67 12.03 -2.87 -4.32
N ALA A 68 12.14 -3.37 -5.56
CA ALA A 68 11.11 -4.19 -6.19
C ALA A 68 10.82 -5.45 -5.36
N LYS A 69 11.87 -6.16 -4.93
CA LYS A 69 11.76 -7.32 -4.04
C LYS A 69 11.15 -6.98 -2.68
N GLU A 70 11.54 -5.86 -2.07
CA GLU A 70 10.97 -5.40 -0.80
C GLU A 70 9.49 -5.03 -0.89
N ARG A 71 9.04 -4.61 -2.07
CA ARG A 71 7.66 -4.24 -2.36
C ARG A 71 6.85 -5.37 -2.98
N ASP A 72 7.46 -6.53 -3.17
CA ASP A 72 6.88 -7.70 -3.85
C ASP A 72 6.31 -7.37 -5.24
N VAL A 73 7.04 -6.53 -5.95
CA VAL A 73 6.69 -6.11 -7.31
C VAL A 73 7.03 -7.23 -8.29
N THR A 74 6.12 -7.48 -9.24
CA THR A 74 6.30 -8.47 -10.31
C THR A 74 6.56 -7.83 -11.68
N GLU A 75 6.22 -6.55 -11.83
CA GLU A 75 6.41 -5.77 -13.06
C GLU A 75 7.19 -4.47 -12.79
N LEU A 76 8.23 -4.21 -13.56
CA LEU A 76 9.04 -2.99 -13.49
C LEU A 76 8.79 -2.16 -14.75
N VAL A 77 8.16 -1.00 -14.58
CA VAL A 77 7.93 -0.05 -15.67
C VAL A 77 9.10 0.92 -15.71
N LEU A 78 9.99 0.72 -16.67
CA LEU A 78 11.16 1.57 -16.89
C LEU A 78 10.83 2.61 -17.96
N ALA A 79 10.44 3.78 -17.49
CA ALA A 79 10.11 4.91 -18.34
C ALA A 79 11.39 5.65 -18.77
N ALA A 80 12.22 4.96 -19.56
CA ALA A 80 13.45 5.47 -20.15
C ALA A 80 13.48 5.28 -21.68
N PRO A 81 13.87 6.29 -22.48
CA PRO A 81 13.86 6.20 -23.94
C PRO A 81 14.73 5.05 -24.48
N GLY A 82 14.21 4.33 -25.48
CA GLY A 82 14.99 3.36 -26.28
C GLY A 82 15.31 2.03 -25.59
N LEU A 83 14.77 1.76 -24.40
CA LEU A 83 15.00 0.48 -23.72
C LEU A 83 14.35 -0.71 -24.43
N ALA A 84 13.28 -0.48 -25.18
CA ALA A 84 12.64 -1.51 -25.99
C ALA A 84 12.99 -1.43 -27.49
N ALA A 85 13.95 -0.58 -27.86
CA ALA A 85 14.44 -0.52 -29.24
C ALA A 85 15.12 -1.85 -29.58
N ALA A 86 14.69 -2.46 -30.69
CA ALA A 86 15.35 -3.63 -31.22
C ALA A 86 16.76 -3.22 -31.68
N GLY A 87 17.80 -3.82 -31.09
CA GLY A 87 19.17 -3.67 -31.58
C GLY A 87 19.28 -4.28 -32.98
N SER A 88 20.30 -3.86 -33.75
CA SER A 88 20.50 -4.39 -35.11
C SER A 88 20.69 -5.90 -35.16
N ASP A 89 21.22 -6.52 -34.09
CA ASP A 89 21.55 -7.95 -34.04
C ASP A 89 21.41 -8.58 -32.63
N GLY A 90 20.55 -8.03 -31.75
CA GLY A 90 20.50 -8.49 -30.35
C GLY A 90 19.17 -8.27 -29.63
N PRO A 91 19.00 -8.89 -28.45
CA PRO A 91 17.81 -8.72 -27.62
C PRO A 91 17.65 -7.25 -27.20
N ARG A 92 16.41 -6.84 -26.97
CA ARG A 92 16.10 -5.49 -26.46
C ARG A 92 16.76 -5.32 -25.09
N PRO A 93 17.29 -4.13 -24.75
CA PRO A 93 17.78 -3.87 -23.40
C PRO A 93 16.77 -4.24 -22.30
N ALA A 94 15.48 -4.04 -22.54
CA ALA A 94 14.41 -4.45 -21.63
C ALA A 94 14.29 -5.97 -21.44
N GLU A 95 14.58 -6.79 -22.47
CA GLU A 95 14.62 -8.25 -22.38
C GLU A 95 15.77 -8.71 -21.49
N LEU A 96 16.96 -8.14 -21.70
CA LEU A 96 18.13 -8.42 -20.87
C LEU A 96 17.89 -8.03 -19.41
N LEU A 97 17.26 -6.88 -19.17
CA LEU A 97 16.90 -6.45 -17.82
C LEU A 97 15.86 -7.37 -17.18
N ALA A 98 14.87 -7.86 -17.94
CA ALA A 98 13.88 -8.81 -17.43
C ALA A 98 14.57 -10.10 -16.96
N ASP A 99 15.46 -10.65 -17.77
CA ASP A 99 16.21 -11.87 -17.43
C ASP A 99 17.13 -11.67 -16.21
N VAL A 100 17.85 -10.55 -16.14
CA VAL A 100 18.76 -10.24 -15.02
C VAL A 100 18.00 -10.02 -13.71
N LEU A 101 16.87 -9.33 -13.77
CA LEU A 101 16.08 -8.98 -12.59
C LEU A 101 15.12 -10.09 -12.16
N GLY A 102 14.80 -11.03 -13.05
CA GLY A 102 13.74 -12.01 -12.85
C GLY A 102 12.34 -11.38 -12.73
N LEU A 103 12.15 -10.19 -13.32
CA LEU A 103 10.91 -9.42 -13.28
C LEU A 103 10.42 -9.16 -14.71
N THR A 104 9.11 -9.01 -14.89
CA THR A 104 8.59 -8.47 -16.14
C THR A 104 9.01 -7.01 -16.26
N VAL A 105 9.64 -6.61 -17.37
CA VAL A 105 10.02 -5.23 -17.64
C VAL A 105 9.11 -4.64 -18.71
N VAL A 106 8.48 -3.51 -18.40
CA VAL A 106 7.70 -2.73 -19.37
C VAL A 106 8.46 -1.46 -19.72
N ALA A 107 8.80 -1.27 -20.98
CA ALA A 107 9.66 -0.18 -21.41
C ALA A 107 9.26 0.36 -22.79
N PRO A 108 9.54 1.64 -23.08
CA PRO A 108 9.23 2.23 -24.37
C PRO A 108 10.36 1.98 -25.39
N ASP A 109 9.97 1.98 -26.65
CA ASP A 109 10.87 1.99 -27.82
C ASP A 109 11.32 3.42 -28.19
N GLY A 110 10.73 4.45 -27.58
CA GLY A 110 11.01 5.84 -27.92
C GLY A 110 10.94 6.78 -26.74
N ALA A 111 11.10 8.08 -27.03
CA ALA A 111 10.92 9.14 -26.04
C ALA A 111 9.52 9.08 -25.41
N ILE A 112 9.43 9.50 -24.15
CA ILE A 112 8.21 9.45 -23.34
C ILE A 112 7.79 10.87 -22.96
N ALA A 113 6.49 11.12 -23.02
CA ALA A 113 5.83 12.24 -22.39
C ALA A 113 4.98 11.73 -21.23
N LEU A 114 5.14 12.30 -20.04
CA LEU A 114 4.23 12.11 -18.92
C LEU A 114 3.10 13.15 -19.03
N LEU A 115 1.87 12.68 -19.21
CA LEU A 115 0.68 13.51 -19.31
C LEU A 115 0.14 13.91 -17.92
N PRO A 116 -0.68 14.97 -17.80
CA PRO A 116 -1.22 15.43 -16.52
C PRO A 116 -2.08 14.41 -15.77
N ASP A 117 -2.69 13.46 -16.49
CA ASP A 117 -3.51 12.38 -15.94
C ASP A 117 -2.67 11.18 -15.43
N GLY A 118 -1.34 11.27 -15.54
CA GLY A 118 -0.42 10.19 -15.18
C GLY A 118 -0.13 9.21 -16.30
N THR A 119 -0.72 9.37 -17.49
CA THR A 119 -0.45 8.50 -18.63
C THR A 119 0.95 8.75 -19.19
N LEU A 120 1.71 7.69 -19.40
CA LEU A 120 3.01 7.73 -20.08
C LEU A 120 2.82 7.44 -21.57
N LYS A 121 2.98 8.46 -22.41
CA LYS A 121 2.81 8.37 -23.86
C LYS A 121 4.15 8.33 -24.57
N THR A 122 4.29 7.44 -25.54
CA THR A 122 5.41 7.43 -26.49
C THR A 122 4.88 7.61 -27.91
N LYS A 123 5.72 8.11 -28.83
CA LYS A 123 5.39 8.12 -30.27
C LYS A 123 5.60 6.75 -30.93
N ALA A 124 6.33 5.87 -30.25
CA ALA A 124 6.64 4.53 -30.72
C ALA A 124 5.69 3.51 -30.07
N SER A 125 6.23 2.53 -29.35
CA SER A 125 5.45 1.58 -28.59
C SER A 125 6.07 1.29 -27.25
N TRP A 126 5.23 0.99 -26.27
CA TRP A 126 5.58 0.21 -25.09
C TRP A 126 5.67 -1.26 -25.45
N TRP A 127 6.57 -1.95 -24.75
CA TRP A 127 6.80 -3.38 -24.85
C TRP A 127 6.85 -3.97 -23.46
N ARG A 128 6.28 -5.16 -23.31
CA ARG A 128 6.36 -6.02 -22.12
C ARG A 128 7.34 -7.15 -22.41
N CYS A 129 8.39 -7.22 -21.63
CA CYS A 129 9.46 -8.21 -21.72
C CYS A 129 9.42 -9.06 -20.45
N ALA A 130 8.96 -10.31 -20.52
CA ALA A 130 8.97 -11.23 -19.38
C ALA A 130 10.20 -12.16 -19.45
N PRO A 131 10.76 -12.59 -18.31
CA PRO A 131 11.94 -13.45 -18.30
C PRO A 131 11.71 -14.73 -19.10
N ALA A 132 12.66 -15.07 -19.97
CA ALA A 132 12.60 -16.24 -20.86
C ALA A 132 11.32 -16.35 -21.72
N GLN A 133 10.61 -15.25 -21.98
CA GLN A 133 9.41 -15.20 -22.82
C GLN A 133 9.55 -14.19 -23.97
N PRO A 134 8.87 -14.42 -25.10
CA PRO A 134 8.83 -13.43 -26.17
C PRO A 134 8.21 -12.11 -25.72
N SER A 135 8.84 -11.00 -26.11
CA SER A 135 8.32 -9.66 -25.83
C SER A 135 6.99 -9.40 -26.53
N THR A 136 6.06 -8.78 -25.81
CA THR A 136 4.74 -8.41 -26.31
C THR A 136 4.62 -6.90 -26.46
N ARG A 137 4.06 -6.44 -27.58
CA ARG A 137 3.83 -5.01 -27.84
C ARG A 137 2.53 -4.54 -27.16
N LEU A 138 2.57 -3.41 -26.46
CA LEU A 138 1.43 -2.89 -25.67
C LEU A 138 0.74 -1.64 -26.26
N GLY A 139 1.30 -1.03 -27.31
CA GLY A 139 0.77 0.21 -27.90
C GLY A 139 1.51 1.48 -27.46
N ASP A 140 0.95 2.66 -27.72
CA ASP A 140 1.65 3.95 -27.60
C ASP A 140 1.55 4.59 -26.20
N THR A 141 0.78 3.98 -25.30
CA THR A 141 0.46 4.52 -23.97
C THR A 141 0.63 3.46 -22.90
N TRP A 142 1.10 3.89 -21.73
CA TRP A 142 1.15 3.08 -20.52
C TRP A 142 0.54 3.86 -19.34
N PRO A 143 -0.30 3.25 -18.50
CA PRO A 143 -0.86 1.90 -18.67
C PRO A 143 -1.72 1.82 -19.95
N GLU A 144 -1.82 0.64 -20.53
CA GLU A 144 -2.59 0.44 -21.76
C GLU A 144 -4.06 0.83 -21.50
N PRO A 145 -4.72 1.59 -22.39
CA PRO A 145 -6.12 1.99 -22.21
C PRO A 145 -7.08 0.80 -22.03
N GLN A 146 -6.72 -0.39 -22.52
CA GLN A 146 -7.46 -1.64 -22.33
C GLN A 146 -7.24 -2.28 -20.95
N ALA A 147 -6.09 -2.08 -20.30
CA ALA A 147 -5.86 -2.52 -18.92
C ALA A 147 -6.72 -1.74 -17.90
N LEU A 148 -7.27 -0.58 -18.31
CA LEU A 148 -8.13 0.27 -17.50
C LEU A 148 -9.63 0.16 -17.82
N SER A 149 -10.01 -0.63 -18.82
CA SER A 149 -11.38 -0.60 -19.35
C SER A 149 -11.77 -1.91 -20.00
N GLN A 150 -12.36 -2.84 -19.22
CA GLN A 150 -13.48 -3.69 -19.67
C GLN A 150 -14.40 -4.17 -18.53
N GLU A 151 -13.93 -4.26 -17.28
CA GLU A 151 -14.82 -4.63 -16.18
C GLU A 151 -15.60 -3.40 -15.71
N ARG A 152 -16.87 -3.31 -16.12
CA ARG A 152 -17.81 -2.33 -15.55
C ARG A 152 -17.96 -2.64 -14.07
N PRO A 153 -17.65 -1.70 -13.16
CA PRO A 153 -17.86 -1.96 -11.76
C PRO A 153 -19.34 -2.22 -11.49
N VAL A 154 -19.61 -3.25 -10.69
CA VAL A 154 -20.94 -3.57 -10.19
C VAL A 154 -21.12 -2.85 -8.87
N VAL A 155 -22.26 -2.16 -8.74
CA VAL A 155 -22.64 -1.43 -7.54
C VAL A 155 -23.76 -2.20 -6.86
N THR A 156 -23.53 -2.64 -5.63
CA THR A 156 -24.50 -3.33 -4.80
C THR A 156 -24.80 -2.50 -3.56
N GLU A 157 -26.07 -2.32 -3.22
CA GLU A 157 -26.46 -1.64 -1.99
C GLU A 157 -26.17 -2.52 -0.76
N ILE A 158 -25.69 -1.90 0.31
CA ILE A 158 -25.42 -2.50 1.62
C ILE A 158 -26.01 -1.60 2.71
N ALA A 159 -26.08 -2.07 3.96
CA ALA A 159 -26.79 -1.36 5.03
C ALA A 159 -26.36 0.11 5.21
N GLY A 160 -25.05 0.39 5.14
CA GLY A 160 -24.50 1.75 5.30
C GLY A 160 -24.24 2.52 4.00
N GLY A 161 -24.53 1.95 2.83
CA GLY A 161 -24.21 2.59 1.54
C GLY A 161 -24.02 1.59 0.40
N TYR A 162 -22.83 1.54 -0.19
CA TYR A 162 -22.59 0.78 -1.42
C TYR A 162 -21.32 -0.06 -1.35
N TRP A 163 -21.38 -1.24 -1.95
CA TRP A 163 -20.23 -2.08 -2.27
C TRP A 163 -19.98 -2.05 -3.78
N ILE A 164 -18.76 -1.71 -4.18
CA ILE A 164 -18.37 -1.52 -5.58
C ILE A 164 -17.24 -2.50 -5.92
N THR A 165 -17.51 -3.43 -6.85
CA THR A 165 -16.56 -4.47 -7.28
C THR A 165 -16.41 -4.49 -8.80
N THR A 166 -15.41 -5.17 -9.33
CA THR A 166 -15.33 -5.46 -10.78
C THR A 166 -15.79 -6.88 -11.14
N SER A 167 -16.07 -7.71 -10.13
CA SER A 167 -16.53 -9.11 -10.26
C SER A 167 -18.06 -9.20 -10.17
N PRO A 168 -18.79 -9.36 -11.28
CA PRO A 168 -20.26 -9.34 -11.29
C PRO A 168 -20.92 -10.57 -10.66
N SER A 169 -20.17 -11.64 -10.40
CA SER A 169 -20.65 -12.86 -9.75
C SER A 169 -20.63 -12.79 -8.23
N ASP A 170 -20.00 -11.77 -7.64
CA ASP A 170 -19.77 -11.72 -6.20
C ASP A 170 -21.03 -11.16 -5.51
N ARG A 171 -21.52 -11.88 -4.49
CA ARG A 171 -22.46 -11.33 -3.51
C ARG A 171 -21.65 -10.71 -2.37
N PRO A 172 -22.13 -9.62 -1.73
CA PRO A 172 -21.41 -9.04 -0.61
C PRO A 172 -21.29 -10.11 0.49
N PRO A 173 -20.08 -10.35 1.03
CA PRO A 173 -19.93 -11.12 2.25
C PRO A 173 -20.84 -10.54 3.33
N GLY A 174 -21.40 -11.37 4.20
CA GLY A 174 -22.38 -10.91 5.20
C GLY A 174 -21.91 -9.70 6.00
N VAL A 175 -20.64 -9.72 6.44
CA VAL A 175 -20.03 -8.59 7.16
C VAL A 175 -19.94 -7.31 6.32
N VAL A 176 -19.70 -7.41 5.02
CA VAL A 176 -19.71 -6.26 4.09
C VAL A 176 -21.12 -5.72 3.90
N GLY A 177 -22.12 -6.61 3.86
CA GLY A 177 -23.52 -6.24 3.85
C GLY A 177 -23.92 -5.40 5.08
N ASP A 178 -23.30 -5.66 6.23
CA ASP A 178 -23.54 -4.98 7.50
C ASP A 178 -22.67 -3.73 7.71
N ALA A 179 -21.76 -3.41 6.78
CA ALA A 179 -20.82 -2.31 6.95
C ALA A 179 -21.53 -0.95 6.99
N GLY A 180 -21.06 -0.07 7.87
CA GLY A 180 -21.67 1.24 8.07
C GLY A 180 -20.88 2.15 9.03
N ALA A 181 -20.86 3.43 8.70
CA ALA A 181 -20.14 4.47 9.45
C ALA A 181 -21.02 5.34 10.36
N GLY A 182 -22.32 5.06 10.44
CA GLY A 182 -23.30 5.79 11.25
C GLY A 182 -24.28 6.62 10.41
N ALA A 183 -25.17 7.34 11.11
CA ALA A 183 -26.18 8.19 10.48
C ALA A 183 -25.53 9.36 9.72
N ASN A 184 -26.12 9.76 8.59
CA ASN A 184 -25.64 10.85 7.71
C ASN A 184 -24.26 10.63 7.07
N THR A 185 -23.73 9.41 7.09
CA THR A 185 -22.50 9.04 6.40
C THR A 185 -22.80 7.98 5.34
N MET A 186 -22.23 8.13 4.15
CA MET A 186 -22.25 7.08 3.13
C MET A 186 -21.00 6.22 3.25
N THR A 187 -21.17 4.93 3.51
CA THR A 187 -20.09 3.95 3.43
C THR A 187 -19.95 3.45 2.00
N VAL A 188 -18.75 3.58 1.44
CA VAL A 188 -18.37 2.99 0.15
C VAL A 188 -17.30 1.94 0.41
N VAL A 189 -17.67 0.67 0.22
CA VAL A 189 -16.75 -0.46 0.29
C VAL A 189 -16.30 -0.81 -1.12
N VAL A 190 -15.00 -0.99 -1.34
CA VAL A 190 -14.41 -1.24 -2.65
C VAL A 190 -13.71 -2.60 -2.69
N GLY A 191 -13.94 -3.31 -3.79
CA GLY A 191 -13.23 -4.53 -4.16
C GLY A 191 -13.73 -5.79 -3.47
N SER A 192 -13.10 -6.90 -3.81
CA SER A 192 -13.25 -8.21 -3.17
C SER A 192 -11.87 -8.83 -2.93
N SER A 193 -11.78 -10.00 -2.32
CA SER A 193 -10.48 -10.65 -2.12
C SER A 193 -9.77 -10.99 -3.42
N GLN A 194 -10.51 -11.26 -4.51
CA GLN A 194 -9.94 -11.55 -5.84
C GLN A 194 -9.65 -10.28 -6.65
N ALA A 195 -10.46 -9.23 -6.47
CA ALA A 195 -10.32 -7.95 -7.14
C ALA A 195 -10.31 -6.81 -6.09
N PRO A 196 -9.20 -6.58 -5.38
CA PRO A 196 -9.16 -5.76 -4.16
C PRO A 196 -9.39 -4.26 -4.39
N THR A 197 -9.34 -3.80 -5.63
CA THR A 197 -9.40 -2.38 -6.00
C THR A 197 -10.26 -2.19 -7.23
N VAL A 198 -10.81 -0.99 -7.38
CA VAL A 198 -11.39 -0.52 -8.64
C VAL A 198 -10.57 0.68 -9.16
N HIS A 199 -10.69 1.00 -10.44
CA HIS A 199 -10.01 2.17 -10.97
C HIS A 199 -10.53 3.47 -10.31
N ARG A 200 -9.62 4.32 -9.82
CA ARG A 200 -9.95 5.54 -9.06
C ARG A 200 -10.88 6.51 -9.80
N ASP A 201 -10.75 6.63 -11.12
CA ASP A 201 -11.57 7.55 -11.90
C ASP A 201 -12.99 7.00 -12.07
N ARG A 202 -13.12 5.68 -12.25
CA ARG A 202 -14.43 5.02 -12.31
C ARG A 202 -15.13 5.06 -10.96
N LEU A 203 -14.39 4.88 -9.87
CA LEU A 203 -14.91 5.06 -8.52
C LEU A 203 -15.48 6.47 -8.35
N ALA A 204 -14.73 7.50 -8.74
CA ALA A 204 -15.18 8.88 -8.63
C ALA A 204 -16.45 9.15 -9.46
N GLU A 205 -16.50 8.68 -10.71
CA GLU A 205 -17.68 8.78 -11.59
C GLU A 205 -18.93 8.10 -11.00
N ILE A 206 -18.76 6.95 -10.34
CA ILE A 206 -19.85 6.19 -9.72
C ILE A 206 -20.30 6.86 -8.41
N VAL A 207 -19.36 7.24 -7.55
CA VAL A 207 -19.66 7.74 -6.21
C VAL A 207 -20.22 9.16 -6.25
N GLY A 208 -19.81 9.98 -7.23
CA GLY A 208 -20.29 11.36 -7.37
C GLY A 208 -21.82 11.49 -7.34
N PRO A 209 -22.55 10.81 -8.24
CA PRO A 209 -24.02 10.79 -8.23
C PRO A 209 -24.62 10.13 -6.99
N LEU A 210 -23.98 9.10 -6.43
CA LEU A 210 -24.49 8.34 -5.28
C LEU A 210 -24.38 9.10 -3.95
N ALA A 211 -23.35 9.95 -3.82
CA ALA A 211 -23.15 10.76 -2.62
C ALA A 211 -24.33 11.72 -2.38
N GLY A 212 -24.96 12.23 -3.45
CA GLY A 212 -26.11 13.12 -3.38
C GLY A 212 -25.86 14.30 -2.42
N GLU A 213 -26.84 14.58 -1.55
CA GLU A 213 -26.73 15.61 -0.48
C GLU A 213 -26.15 15.06 0.84
N ARG A 214 -25.63 13.83 0.87
CA ARG A 214 -25.08 13.28 2.12
C ARG A 214 -23.86 14.07 2.56
N ALA A 215 -23.79 14.38 3.85
CA ALA A 215 -22.77 15.27 4.40
C ALA A 215 -21.35 14.69 4.40
N GLN A 216 -21.19 13.37 4.38
CA GLN A 216 -19.86 12.74 4.47
C GLN A 216 -19.79 11.37 3.77
N VAL A 217 -18.66 11.12 3.11
CA VAL A 217 -18.32 9.82 2.51
C VAL A 217 -17.18 9.16 3.30
N VAL A 218 -17.36 7.88 3.63
CA VAL A 218 -16.30 7.01 4.19
C VAL A 218 -15.97 5.94 3.16
N LEU A 219 -14.75 5.98 2.64
CA LEU A 219 -14.19 4.99 1.73
C LEU A 219 -13.45 3.89 2.50
N SER A 220 -13.71 2.64 2.14
CA SER A 220 -13.00 1.47 2.67
C SER A 220 -12.66 0.51 1.54
N ALA A 221 -11.44 0.01 1.49
CA ALA A 221 -11.03 -1.05 0.56
C ALA A 221 -10.32 -2.15 1.37
N PRO A 222 -11.08 -3.06 2.02
CA PRO A 222 -10.55 -3.95 3.07
C PRO A 222 -9.43 -4.87 2.60
N TRP A 223 -9.43 -5.20 1.31
CA TRP A 223 -8.46 -6.09 0.68
C TRP A 223 -7.37 -5.34 -0.10
N ALA A 224 -7.50 -4.02 -0.26
CA ALA A 224 -6.51 -3.22 -0.97
C ALA A 224 -5.31 -2.91 -0.08
N ALA A 225 -4.14 -2.83 -0.71
CA ALA A 225 -3.02 -2.18 -0.05
C ALA A 225 -3.31 -0.67 0.18
N PRO A 226 -2.61 -0.03 1.11
CA PRO A 226 -2.83 1.39 1.42
C PRO A 226 -2.59 2.31 0.22
N ALA A 227 -1.66 1.98 -0.68
CA ALA A 227 -1.28 2.89 -1.76
C ALA A 227 -2.42 3.11 -2.79
N PRO A 228 -3.07 2.05 -3.34
CA PRO A 228 -4.30 2.22 -4.12
C PRO A 228 -5.44 2.91 -3.35
N LEU A 229 -5.61 2.61 -2.07
CA LEU A 229 -6.63 3.25 -1.24
C LEU A 229 -6.41 4.78 -1.12
N TYR A 230 -5.15 5.21 -0.93
CA TYR A 230 -4.82 6.63 -0.85
C TYR A 230 -5.05 7.34 -2.18
N ASP A 231 -4.74 6.68 -3.29
CA ASP A 231 -4.95 7.17 -4.64
C ASP A 231 -6.45 7.35 -4.96
N MET A 232 -7.26 6.33 -4.67
CA MET A 232 -8.73 6.40 -4.75
C MET A 232 -9.30 7.54 -3.89
N THR A 233 -8.79 7.69 -2.66
CA THR A 233 -9.24 8.75 -1.74
C THR A 233 -8.93 10.14 -2.29
N ALA A 234 -7.70 10.35 -2.75
CA ALA A 234 -7.27 11.63 -3.29
C ALA A 234 -8.10 12.02 -4.52
N ARG A 235 -8.32 11.07 -5.44
CA ARG A 235 -9.17 11.29 -6.61
C ARG A 235 -10.62 11.60 -6.23
N LEU A 236 -11.19 10.85 -5.30
CA LEU A 236 -12.57 11.04 -4.89
C LEU A 236 -12.78 12.39 -4.17
N THR A 237 -11.83 12.79 -3.32
CA THR A 237 -11.83 14.11 -2.64
C THR A 237 -11.73 15.27 -3.63
N ALA A 238 -10.92 15.10 -4.69
CA ALA A 238 -10.82 16.09 -5.76
C ALA A 238 -12.14 16.18 -6.55
N HIS A 239 -12.76 15.03 -6.84
CA HIS A 239 -14.01 14.96 -7.61
C HIS A 239 -15.22 15.51 -6.84
N LEU A 240 -15.38 15.16 -5.57
CA LEU A 240 -16.55 15.53 -4.77
C LEU A 240 -16.54 16.97 -4.29
N GLY A 241 -15.39 17.66 -4.31
CA GLY A 241 -15.33 19.00 -3.74
C GLY A 241 -15.22 19.03 -2.20
N GLU A 242 -15.31 17.88 -1.53
CA GLU A 242 -15.36 17.72 -0.07
C GLU A 242 -14.34 16.71 0.47
N GLU A 243 -14.05 16.75 1.78
CA GLU A 243 -13.15 15.77 2.42
C GLU A 243 -13.79 14.37 2.48
N VAL A 244 -13.03 13.38 2.02
CA VAL A 244 -13.40 11.95 2.14
C VAL A 244 -12.65 11.33 3.30
N LEU A 245 -13.39 10.71 4.21
CA LEU A 245 -12.80 9.88 5.25
C LEU A 245 -12.45 8.51 4.69
N VAL A 246 -11.37 7.93 5.19
CA VAL A 246 -10.91 6.60 4.84
C VAL A 246 -10.91 5.73 6.07
N SER A 247 -11.48 4.55 5.96
CA SER A 247 -11.33 3.48 6.94
C SER A 247 -10.31 2.46 6.42
N LEU A 248 -9.28 2.15 7.21
CA LEU A 248 -8.26 1.17 6.80
C LEU A 248 -8.75 -0.27 6.85
N GLY A 249 -9.75 -0.55 7.69
CA GLY A 249 -10.54 -1.78 7.66
C GLY A 249 -11.99 -1.49 7.29
N LEU A 250 -12.83 -2.52 7.28
CA LEU A 250 -14.26 -2.38 7.07
C LEU A 250 -14.90 -1.60 8.23
N PRO A 251 -15.65 -0.51 7.97
CA PRO A 251 -16.33 0.27 9.00
C PRO A 251 -17.56 -0.48 9.51
N MET A 252 -17.65 -0.67 10.83
CA MET A 252 -18.74 -1.37 11.49
C MET A 252 -19.52 -0.41 12.41
N PRO A 253 -20.87 -0.41 12.36
CA PRO A 253 -21.69 0.44 13.21
C PRO A 253 -21.41 0.22 14.70
N ALA A 254 -21.38 1.29 15.48
CA ALA A 254 -21.30 1.19 16.93
C ALA A 254 -22.57 0.54 17.49
N GLY A 255 -22.47 -0.71 17.97
CA GLY A 255 -23.58 -1.42 18.62
C GLY A 255 -24.17 -2.62 17.87
N SER A 256 -23.55 -3.10 16.79
CA SER A 256 -23.97 -4.37 16.16
C SER A 256 -23.79 -5.56 17.11
N ASP A 257 -24.78 -6.45 17.15
CA ASP A 257 -24.88 -7.55 18.12
C ASP A 257 -23.78 -8.62 17.99
N GLY A 258 -23.36 -9.16 19.13
CA GLY A 258 -22.77 -10.50 19.31
C GLY A 258 -21.30 -10.69 18.90
N ARG A 259 -20.96 -10.54 17.61
CA ARG A 259 -19.62 -10.92 17.10
C ARG A 259 -18.60 -9.78 17.11
N PHE A 260 -19.05 -8.54 17.00
CA PHE A 260 -18.15 -7.37 16.92
C PHE A 260 -18.00 -6.62 18.24
N ALA A 261 -18.76 -7.05 19.26
CA ALA A 261 -18.70 -6.53 20.62
C ALA A 261 -17.31 -6.59 21.25
N ALA A 262 -16.47 -7.56 20.86
CA ALA A 262 -15.11 -7.76 21.34
C ALA A 262 -14.12 -6.69 20.85
N PHE A 263 -14.41 -6.03 19.72
CA PHE A 263 -13.56 -4.97 19.14
C PHE A 263 -13.85 -3.58 19.72
N ARG A 264 -14.60 -3.48 20.84
CA ARG A 264 -15.04 -2.19 21.42
C ARG A 264 -14.01 -1.50 22.33
N SER A 265 -12.76 -1.92 22.32
CA SER A 265 -11.78 -1.38 23.26
C SER A 265 -11.11 -0.12 22.71
N LEU A 266 -11.42 1.02 23.37
CA LEU A 266 -10.68 2.29 23.45
C LEU A 266 -11.25 3.48 22.65
N GLY A 267 -12.40 4.00 23.10
CA GLY A 267 -12.64 5.45 23.18
C GLY A 267 -12.41 6.29 21.91
N LEU A 268 -12.81 5.79 20.74
CA LEU A 268 -12.77 6.56 19.50
C LEU A 268 -13.85 7.65 19.53
N GLN A 269 -13.42 8.91 19.53
CA GLN A 269 -14.29 10.01 19.11
C GLN A 269 -14.62 9.82 17.62
N GLY A 270 -15.84 9.38 17.33
CA GLY A 270 -16.42 9.36 15.98
C GLY A 270 -16.92 7.98 15.53
N GLY A 271 -18.23 7.76 15.61
CA GLY A 271 -19.05 7.03 14.63
C GLY A 271 -18.99 5.50 14.54
N PHE A 272 -17.81 4.89 14.35
CA PHE A 272 -17.68 3.49 13.92
C PHE A 272 -16.35 2.84 14.31
N ALA A 273 -16.35 1.51 14.45
CA ALA A 273 -15.15 0.68 14.58
C ALA A 273 -14.64 0.26 13.19
N ALA A 274 -13.36 -0.06 13.06
CA ALA A 274 -12.79 -0.61 11.83
C ALA A 274 -12.34 -2.05 12.06
N VAL A 275 -12.53 -2.94 11.09
CA VAL A 275 -12.05 -4.33 11.20
C VAL A 275 -11.39 -4.78 9.91
N TYR A 276 -10.18 -5.32 9.99
CA TYR A 276 -9.57 -5.98 8.84
C TYR A 276 -10.32 -7.27 8.53
N LEU A 277 -10.43 -7.58 7.24
CA LEU A 277 -11.02 -8.82 6.76
C LEU A 277 -9.91 -9.77 6.31
N ASP A 278 -10.13 -11.06 6.51
CA ASP A 278 -9.31 -12.10 5.90
C ASP A 278 -9.63 -12.30 4.41
N ALA A 279 -8.91 -13.23 3.77
CA ALA A 279 -9.09 -13.56 2.36
C ALA A 279 -10.49 -14.12 2.03
N ASP A 280 -11.17 -14.71 3.02
CA ASP A 280 -12.53 -15.26 2.89
C ASP A 280 -13.59 -14.21 3.24
N GLY A 281 -13.17 -13.01 3.66
CA GLY A 281 -14.05 -11.92 4.06
C GLY A 281 -14.55 -12.04 5.49
N ASN A 282 -13.96 -12.90 6.33
CA ASN A 282 -14.28 -12.94 7.75
C ASN A 282 -13.54 -11.81 8.50
N PRO A 283 -14.13 -11.31 9.59
CA PRO A 283 -13.45 -10.37 10.47
C PRO A 283 -12.19 -11.01 11.07
N ALA A 284 -11.08 -10.30 11.00
CA ALA A 284 -9.83 -10.67 11.64
C ALA A 284 -9.57 -9.78 12.86
N TRP A 285 -8.86 -8.66 12.67
CA TRP A 285 -8.40 -7.82 13.77
C TRP A 285 -8.68 -6.33 13.56
N GLU A 286 -8.68 -5.55 14.64
CA GLU A 286 -8.94 -4.10 14.59
C GLU A 286 -7.65 -3.29 14.43
N PRO A 287 -7.54 -2.43 13.39
CA PRO A 287 -6.33 -1.64 13.14
C PRO A 287 -6.03 -0.60 14.22
N TYR A 288 -4.74 -0.38 14.51
CA TYR A 288 -4.31 0.74 15.36
C TYR A 288 -4.55 2.09 14.67
N LEU A 289 -4.28 2.19 13.38
CA LEU A 289 -4.62 3.35 12.57
C LEU A 289 -6.01 3.11 11.95
N THR A 290 -7.04 3.77 12.46
CA THR A 290 -8.42 3.46 12.05
C THR A 290 -8.90 4.36 10.91
N LYS A 291 -8.51 5.64 10.92
CA LYS A 291 -9.03 6.64 9.98
C LYS A 291 -7.98 7.56 9.40
N LEU A 292 -8.14 7.85 8.11
CA LEU A 292 -7.37 8.85 7.38
C LEU A 292 -8.31 9.83 6.68
N THR A 293 -7.78 10.98 6.25
CA THR A 293 -8.45 11.90 5.33
C THR A 293 -7.45 12.39 4.29
N ALA A 294 -7.91 12.65 3.06
CA ALA A 294 -7.12 13.39 2.08
C ALA A 294 -7.19 14.89 2.39
N SER A 295 -6.20 15.40 3.13
CA SER A 295 -6.13 16.81 3.50
C SER A 295 -5.73 17.66 2.31
N ARG A 296 -6.61 18.59 1.91
CA ARG A 296 -6.33 19.59 0.86
C ARG A 296 -5.17 20.50 1.23
N GLU A 297 -5.18 21.02 2.46
CA GLU A 297 -4.15 21.90 2.99
C GLU A 297 -2.77 21.24 2.93
N ARG A 298 -2.69 19.97 3.33
CA ARG A 298 -1.41 19.22 3.39
C ARG A 298 -1.07 18.51 2.08
N ARG A 299 -1.96 18.59 1.08
CA ARG A 299 -1.90 17.89 -0.22
C ARG A 299 -1.49 16.43 -0.09
N ARG A 300 -2.01 15.73 0.93
CA ARG A 300 -1.68 14.34 1.23
C ARG A 300 -2.72 13.69 2.13
N VAL A 301 -2.76 12.36 2.10
CA VAL A 301 -3.52 11.57 3.08
C VAL A 301 -2.84 11.65 4.45
N VAL A 302 -3.61 11.98 5.49
CA VAL A 302 -3.13 12.14 6.87
C VAL A 302 -3.99 11.37 7.87
N PRO A 303 -3.40 10.87 8.97
CA PRO A 303 -4.15 10.28 10.08
C PRO A 303 -5.11 11.26 10.74
N VAL A 304 -6.33 10.81 11.00
CA VAL A 304 -7.36 11.55 11.76
C VAL A 304 -8.04 10.71 12.84
N GLY A 305 -7.87 9.39 12.83
CA GLY A 305 -8.37 8.50 13.89
C GLY A 305 -7.46 7.31 14.10
N TRP A 306 -7.22 6.96 15.37
CA TRP A 306 -6.35 5.86 15.78
C TRP A 306 -6.68 5.39 17.19
N ARG A 307 -6.34 4.13 17.48
CA ARG A 307 -6.39 3.55 18.82
C ARG A 307 -5.13 3.90 19.59
N ARG A 308 -5.28 4.06 20.90
CA ARG A 308 -4.10 4.19 21.78
C ARG A 308 -3.43 2.82 21.88
N PRO A 309 -2.10 2.73 21.67
CA PRO A 309 -1.41 1.45 21.70
C PRO A 309 -1.42 0.79 23.08
N PHE A 310 -1.45 1.59 24.15
CA PHE A 310 -1.54 1.13 25.53
C PHE A 310 -2.13 2.23 26.43
N PRO A 311 -2.63 1.89 27.63
CA PRO A 311 -3.07 2.87 28.62
C PRO A 311 -1.95 3.87 28.97
N GLY A 312 -2.30 5.16 29.01
CA GLY A 312 -1.33 6.22 29.33
C GLY A 312 -0.37 6.60 28.20
N ALA A 313 -0.59 6.14 26.96
CA ALA A 313 0.20 6.58 25.82
C ALA A 313 0.07 8.10 25.58
N THR A 314 1.20 8.81 25.65
CA THR A 314 1.29 10.24 25.37
C THR A 314 1.39 10.47 23.87
N CYS A 315 0.46 11.23 23.31
CA CYS A 315 0.45 11.58 21.90
C CYS A 315 1.35 12.78 21.65
N VAL A 316 2.31 12.63 20.73
CA VAL A 316 3.27 13.70 20.34
C VAL A 316 3.01 14.21 18.92
N GLY A 317 2.05 13.61 18.22
CA GLY A 317 1.59 14.02 16.89
C GLY A 317 0.50 13.11 16.35
N PRO A 318 -0.05 13.37 15.15
CA PRO A 318 -1.14 12.57 14.59
C PRO A 318 -0.74 11.10 14.45
N ALA A 319 -1.41 10.21 15.19
CA ALA A 319 -1.09 8.79 15.28
C ALA A 319 0.33 8.47 15.78
N VAL A 320 1.02 9.41 16.42
CA VAL A 320 2.39 9.23 16.96
C VAL A 320 2.38 9.37 18.48
N PHE A 321 3.07 8.46 19.13
CA PHE A 321 3.17 8.35 20.58
C PHE A 321 4.64 8.32 21.01
N GLU A 322 4.90 8.85 22.20
CA GLU A 322 6.19 8.67 22.86
C GLU A 322 6.38 7.19 23.21
N ALA A 323 7.53 6.62 22.85
CA ALA A 323 7.89 5.25 23.20
C ALA A 323 8.89 5.25 24.37
N PHE A 324 10.08 5.78 24.12
CA PHE A 324 11.19 5.96 25.05
C PHE A 324 12.20 6.95 24.45
N PRO A 325 13.20 7.48 25.19
CA PRO A 325 14.04 8.59 24.71
C PRO A 325 14.64 8.37 23.31
N GLY A 326 14.35 9.30 22.40
CA GLY A 326 14.82 9.27 21.01
C GLY A 326 14.02 8.36 20.07
N TRP A 327 12.94 7.73 20.56
CA TRP A 327 12.09 6.82 19.81
C TRP A 327 10.59 7.15 19.96
N GLU A 328 9.88 6.97 18.85
CA GLU A 328 8.45 7.19 18.73
C GLU A 328 7.77 5.93 18.23
N LEU A 329 6.54 5.70 18.69
CA LEU A 329 5.66 4.66 18.20
C LEU A 329 4.57 5.30 17.33
N GLU A 330 4.48 4.91 16.07
CA GLU A 330 3.49 5.43 15.12
C GLU A 330 2.48 4.34 14.76
N ALA A 331 1.18 4.64 14.82
CA ALA A 331 0.16 3.76 14.28
C ALA A 331 0.16 3.86 12.74
N VAL A 332 0.31 2.72 12.09
CA VAL A 332 0.45 2.58 10.63
C VAL A 332 -0.53 1.51 10.12
N PRO A 333 -0.80 1.40 8.81
CA PRO A 333 -1.79 0.45 8.32
C PRO A 333 -1.56 -1.00 8.74
N CYS A 334 -0.31 -1.47 8.72
CA CYS A 334 0.02 -2.84 9.10
C CYS A 334 0.12 -3.08 10.62
N GLY A 335 -0.06 -2.05 11.47
CA GLY A 335 0.04 -2.17 12.91
C GLY A 335 0.74 -0.98 13.56
N LEU A 336 1.89 -1.23 14.18
CA LEU A 336 2.68 -0.22 14.90
C LEU A 336 4.08 -0.12 14.32
N TRP A 337 4.63 1.09 14.31
CA TRP A 337 5.98 1.38 13.82
C TRP A 337 6.80 2.10 14.89
N LEU A 338 7.74 1.37 15.48
CA LEU A 338 8.74 1.90 16.40
C LEU A 338 9.92 2.46 15.58
N ARG A 339 10.10 3.78 15.62
CA ARG A 339 11.12 4.48 14.83
C ARG A 339 11.85 5.53 15.65
N GLN A 340 13.07 5.84 15.23
CA GLN A 340 13.79 6.97 15.79
C GLN A 340 13.09 8.29 15.48
N VAL A 341 13.16 9.24 16.41
CA VAL A 341 12.79 10.62 16.16
C VAL A 341 13.66 11.16 15.00
N PRO A 342 13.06 11.72 13.93
CA PRO A 342 13.83 12.24 12.81
C PRO A 342 14.70 13.40 13.27
N LYS A 343 16.02 13.34 13.01
CA LYS A 343 16.88 14.51 13.12
C LYS A 343 16.50 15.52 12.04
N GLU A 344 16.60 16.80 12.35
CA GLU A 344 16.31 17.88 11.41
C GLU A 344 17.10 17.69 10.10
N GLY A 345 16.45 17.88 8.96
CA GLY A 345 17.06 17.68 7.64
C GLY A 345 17.20 16.23 7.15
N THR A 346 16.86 15.20 7.95
CA THR A 346 16.89 13.80 7.46
C THR A 346 15.63 13.40 6.72
N ALA A 347 15.80 12.67 5.59
CA ALA A 347 14.69 12.08 4.85
C ALA A 347 13.90 11.11 5.76
N LYS A 348 12.58 11.31 5.83
CA LYS A 348 11.69 10.42 6.59
C LYS A 348 11.44 9.16 5.77
N ASP A 349 11.75 7.98 6.31
CA ASP A 349 11.26 6.72 5.72
C ASP A 349 9.74 6.78 5.74
N ARG A 350 9.10 6.64 4.57
CA ARG A 350 7.64 6.65 4.45
C ARG A 350 7.09 5.28 4.09
N ASN A 351 7.94 4.32 3.74
CA ASN A 351 7.51 3.07 3.13
C ASN A 351 6.63 2.24 4.07
N VAL A 352 6.88 2.29 5.38
CA VAL A 352 6.06 1.57 6.37
C VAL A 352 4.59 2.03 6.36
N ARG A 353 4.32 3.30 6.03
CA ARG A 353 2.95 3.86 5.91
C ARG A 353 2.17 3.36 4.69
N PHE A 354 2.85 2.70 3.76
CA PHE A 354 2.26 2.10 2.56
C PHE A 354 2.25 0.58 2.60
N ARG A 355 2.80 -0.03 3.67
CA ARG A 355 2.80 -1.49 3.82
C ARG A 355 1.39 -1.99 4.09
N ALA A 356 0.93 -2.95 3.30
CA ALA A 356 -0.33 -3.65 3.52
C ALA A 356 -0.33 -4.42 4.85
N ALA A 357 -1.50 -4.47 5.49
CA ALA A 357 -1.72 -5.30 6.65
C ALA A 357 -1.69 -6.80 6.26
N ASP A 358 -1.13 -7.63 7.13
CA ASP A 358 -1.42 -9.07 7.10
C ASP A 358 -2.71 -9.25 7.91
N HIS A 359 -3.76 -9.74 7.27
CA HIS A 359 -5.05 -9.93 7.92
C HIS A 359 -4.97 -10.96 9.06
N ARG A 360 -3.93 -11.80 9.14
CA ARG A 360 -3.80 -12.80 10.20
C ARG A 360 -3.12 -12.30 11.47
N LEU A 361 -2.36 -11.21 11.36
CA LEU A 361 -1.65 -10.65 12.51
C LEU A 361 -1.26 -9.17 12.32
N PRO A 362 -1.50 -8.31 13.32
CA PRO A 362 -0.86 -7.00 13.38
C PRO A 362 0.66 -7.15 13.51
N VAL A 363 1.44 -6.20 12.99
CA VAL A 363 2.91 -6.20 13.14
C VAL A 363 3.43 -4.98 13.91
N LEU A 364 4.41 -5.20 14.78
CA LEU A 364 5.34 -4.19 15.29
C LEU A 364 6.57 -4.14 14.38
N VAL A 365 6.70 -3.05 13.63
CA VAL A 365 7.86 -2.75 12.81
C VAL A 365 8.88 -1.98 13.62
N VAL A 366 10.13 -2.41 13.69
CA VAL A 366 11.20 -1.75 14.44
C VAL A 366 12.28 -1.24 13.49
N GLY A 367 12.53 0.07 13.52
CA GLY A 367 13.58 0.75 12.76
C GLY A 367 13.12 1.38 11.45
N ALA A 368 14.07 1.80 10.62
CA ALA A 368 13.82 2.41 9.31
C ALA A 368 14.80 1.88 8.26
N ALA A 369 14.41 1.88 6.99
CA ALA A 369 15.28 1.44 5.90
C ALA A 369 16.59 2.24 5.88
N GLY A 370 17.71 1.53 5.67
CA GLY A 370 19.05 2.13 5.62
C GLY A 370 19.61 2.61 6.97
N ARG A 371 18.92 2.37 8.09
CA ARG A 371 19.44 2.69 9.43
C ARG A 371 19.83 1.44 10.19
N THR A 372 20.96 1.52 10.89
CA THR A 372 21.39 0.45 11.80
C THR A 372 20.57 0.48 13.08
N LEU A 373 20.06 -0.67 13.47
CA LEU A 373 19.38 -0.84 14.76
C LEU A 373 20.44 -0.92 15.89
N PRO A 374 20.36 -0.07 16.92
CA PRO A 374 21.21 -0.18 18.10
C PRO A 374 20.92 -1.49 18.86
N ALA A 375 21.95 -2.16 19.37
CA ALA A 375 21.79 -3.44 20.07
C ALA A 375 21.12 -3.29 21.46
N ASP A 376 21.23 -2.13 22.08
CA ASP A 376 20.64 -1.76 23.38
C ASP A 376 19.13 -1.45 23.29
N ILE A 377 18.58 -1.31 22.08
CA ILE A 377 17.15 -1.02 21.90
C ILE A 377 16.26 -2.15 22.46
N TRP A 378 16.75 -3.39 22.48
CA TRP A 378 15.91 -4.57 22.72
C TRP A 378 15.36 -4.67 24.14
N GLU A 379 16.06 -4.09 25.13
CA GLU A 379 15.55 -3.98 26.49
C GLU A 379 14.33 -3.05 26.54
N ASN A 380 14.43 -1.87 25.93
CA ASN A 380 13.34 -0.91 25.80
C ASN A 380 12.17 -1.47 24.96
N VAL A 381 12.46 -2.27 23.92
CA VAL A 381 11.43 -2.98 23.16
C VAL A 381 10.69 -3.98 24.03
N GLY A 382 11.40 -4.74 24.88
CA GLY A 382 10.78 -5.65 25.85
C GLY A 382 9.84 -4.93 26.82
N GLU A 383 10.28 -3.80 27.39
CA GLU A 383 9.44 -2.97 28.24
C GLU A 383 8.21 -2.44 27.49
N LEU A 384 8.39 -1.93 26.28
CA LEU A 384 7.27 -1.49 25.43
C LEU A 384 6.26 -2.62 25.17
N LEU A 385 6.73 -3.82 24.82
CA LEU A 385 5.89 -4.99 24.57
C LEU A 385 5.11 -5.43 25.82
N SER A 386 5.69 -5.27 27.02
CA SER A 386 5.00 -5.56 28.29
C SER A 386 3.79 -4.65 28.56
N ARG A 387 3.76 -3.46 27.93
CA ARG A 387 2.68 -2.48 28.07
C ARG A 387 1.59 -2.65 27.03
N LEU A 388 1.89 -3.27 25.89
CA LEU A 388 0.91 -3.50 24.84
C LEU A 388 -0.15 -4.49 25.34
N PRO A 389 -1.45 -4.22 25.10
CA PRO A 389 -2.50 -5.15 25.46
C PRO A 389 -2.29 -6.46 24.70
N ARG A 390 -2.24 -7.56 25.45
CA ARG A 390 -2.23 -8.90 24.86
C ARG A 390 -3.62 -9.18 24.32
N GLN A 391 -3.74 -9.36 23.01
CA GLN A 391 -4.95 -9.92 22.43
C GLN A 391 -4.87 -11.44 22.59
N GLU A 392 -5.70 -12.01 23.46
CA GLU A 392 -5.69 -13.44 23.80
C GLU A 392 -5.84 -14.36 22.58
N SER A 393 -6.42 -13.85 21.48
CA SER A 393 -6.69 -14.59 20.25
C SER A 393 -5.66 -14.36 19.12
N GLU A 394 -4.77 -13.36 19.22
CA GLU A 394 -3.99 -12.90 18.06
C GLU A 394 -2.54 -12.54 18.43
N PRO A 395 -1.55 -13.35 18.01
CA PRO A 395 -0.16 -13.06 18.29
C PRO A 395 0.33 -11.90 17.41
N LEU A 396 0.97 -10.91 18.05
CA LEU A 396 1.62 -9.77 17.38
C LEU A 396 2.87 -10.25 16.62
N GLY A 397 3.06 -9.77 15.40
CA GLY A 397 4.27 -10.02 14.63
C GLY A 397 5.38 -9.01 14.96
N LEU A 398 6.65 -9.44 14.89
CA LEU A 398 7.82 -8.55 15.00
C LEU A 398 8.58 -8.50 13.67
N MET A 399 8.69 -7.30 13.09
CA MET A 399 9.41 -7.07 11.84
C MET A 399 10.55 -6.07 12.01
N LEU A 400 11.75 -6.42 11.53
CA LEU A 400 12.89 -5.51 11.53
C LEU A 400 12.93 -4.71 10.22
N ARG A 401 13.10 -3.40 10.33
CA ARG A 401 13.31 -2.48 9.20
C ARG A 401 14.64 -1.77 9.40
N GLY A 402 15.62 -2.04 8.55
CA GLY A 402 16.97 -1.46 8.66
C GLY A 402 18.07 -2.52 8.62
N THR A 403 19.32 -2.08 8.75
CA THR A 403 20.47 -2.97 8.87
C THR A 403 20.55 -3.46 10.31
N ALA A 404 20.35 -4.77 10.49
CA ALA A 404 20.56 -5.43 11.78
C ALA A 404 21.77 -6.36 11.65
N ASP A 405 22.75 -6.17 12.53
CA ASP A 405 23.85 -7.10 12.72
C ASP A 405 23.35 -8.43 13.33
N THR A 406 24.23 -9.43 13.42
CA THR A 406 23.89 -10.75 13.96
C THR A 406 23.37 -10.64 15.39
N ALA A 407 24.01 -9.82 16.23
CA ALA A 407 23.61 -9.61 17.62
C ALA A 407 22.19 -9.03 17.74
N SER A 408 21.84 -8.03 16.94
CA SER A 408 20.51 -7.43 16.92
C SER A 408 19.45 -8.40 16.41
N ARG A 409 19.76 -9.23 15.41
CA ARG A 409 18.84 -10.28 14.93
C ARG A 409 18.61 -11.36 15.99
N GLU A 410 19.64 -11.74 16.73
CA GLU A 410 19.51 -12.69 17.84
C GLU A 410 18.72 -12.10 19.00
N ALA A 411 18.96 -10.84 19.35
CA ALA A 411 18.20 -10.13 20.37
C ALA A 411 16.72 -9.98 19.98
N ALA A 412 16.42 -9.67 18.72
CA ALA A 412 15.06 -9.69 18.18
C ALA A 412 14.41 -11.07 18.32
N ARG A 413 15.12 -12.15 17.98
CA ARG A 413 14.62 -13.53 18.14
C ARG A 413 14.38 -13.91 19.60
N ARG A 414 15.26 -13.48 20.52
CA ARG A 414 15.06 -13.69 21.97
C ARG A 414 13.83 -12.93 22.46
N THR A 415 13.69 -11.67 22.06
CA THR A 415 12.53 -10.82 22.40
C THR A 415 11.24 -11.44 21.86
N ALA A 416 11.23 -11.87 20.60
CA ALA A 416 10.07 -12.53 20.00
C ALA A 416 9.65 -13.78 20.79
N ARG A 417 10.59 -14.64 21.20
CA ARG A 417 10.26 -15.80 22.04
C ARG A 417 9.75 -15.43 23.42
N ALA A 418 10.32 -14.41 24.06
CA ALA A 418 9.92 -13.99 25.40
C ALA A 418 8.50 -13.42 25.45
N PHE A 419 8.03 -12.84 24.35
CA PHE A 419 6.72 -12.20 24.24
C PHE A 419 5.75 -12.94 23.30
N ASP A 420 6.07 -14.18 22.92
CA ASP A 420 5.29 -15.02 22.00
C ASP A 420 4.92 -14.32 20.67
N LEU A 421 5.88 -13.55 20.12
CA LEU A 421 5.71 -12.83 18.86
C LEU A 421 6.03 -13.73 17.68
N LYS A 422 5.22 -13.62 16.63
CA LYS A 422 5.54 -14.25 15.33
C LYS A 422 6.63 -13.44 14.64
N LEU A 423 7.65 -14.12 14.11
CA LEU A 423 8.63 -13.50 13.21
C LEU A 423 8.18 -13.79 11.77
N PRO A 424 7.62 -12.82 11.03
CA PRO A 424 7.30 -13.01 9.62
C PRO A 424 8.59 -13.36 8.88
N ALA A 425 8.54 -14.32 7.96
CA ALA A 425 9.71 -14.67 7.18
C ALA A 425 10.23 -13.41 6.43
N PRO A 426 11.55 -13.23 6.28
CA PRO A 426 12.08 -12.11 5.51
C PRO A 426 11.54 -12.16 4.08
N GLY A 427 10.75 -11.15 3.67
CA GLY A 427 10.09 -11.14 2.36
C GLY A 427 8.81 -11.99 2.28
N ALA A 428 8.26 -12.45 3.41
CA ALA A 428 6.91 -13.00 3.43
C ALA A 428 5.95 -11.96 2.86
N LYS A 429 5.33 -12.32 1.73
CA LYS A 429 4.22 -11.58 1.16
C LYS A 429 3.12 -11.50 2.24
N PRO A 430 2.48 -10.35 2.48
CA PRO A 430 1.10 -10.42 2.96
C PRO A 430 0.37 -11.32 1.96
N ASP A 431 -0.35 -12.35 2.40
CA ASP A 431 -1.13 -13.19 1.48
C ASP A 431 -2.19 -12.32 0.81
N THR A 432 -1.84 -11.66 -0.30
CA THR A 432 -2.80 -11.20 -1.29
C THR A 432 -3.26 -12.45 -2.00
N ALA A 433 -4.46 -12.91 -1.64
CA ALA A 433 -5.29 -13.89 -2.33
C ALA A 433 -4.53 -14.89 -3.21
N ALA A 434 -4.37 -16.11 -2.70
CA ALA A 434 -4.04 -17.24 -3.53
C ALA A 434 -5.02 -17.31 -4.71
N ALA A 435 -4.51 -17.04 -5.91
CA ALA A 435 -5.14 -17.44 -7.14
C ALA A 435 -5.30 -18.97 -7.11
N GLY A 436 -6.54 -19.44 -7.27
CA GLY A 436 -6.84 -20.84 -7.59
C GLY A 436 -7.00 -21.77 -6.39
N HIS A 437 -8.16 -21.72 -5.73
CA HIS A 437 -8.74 -22.95 -5.18
C HIS A 437 -9.96 -23.34 -6.00
N ARG A 438 -9.81 -24.43 -6.76
CA ARG A 438 -10.90 -25.10 -7.48
C ARG A 438 -11.84 -25.68 -6.40
N PRO A 439 -13.15 -25.38 -6.39
CA PRO A 439 -14.04 -26.00 -5.41
C PRO A 439 -14.02 -27.51 -5.59
N SER A 440 -13.70 -28.24 -4.52
CA SER A 440 -13.90 -29.69 -4.47
C SER A 440 -15.40 -29.97 -4.52
N PRO A 441 -15.88 -30.95 -5.30
CA PRO A 441 -17.31 -31.27 -5.35
C PRO A 441 -17.81 -31.70 -3.97
N PRO A 442 -19.09 -31.43 -3.63
CA PRO A 442 -19.64 -31.80 -2.34
C PRO A 442 -19.56 -33.32 -2.15
N ARG A 443 -18.97 -33.73 -1.01
CA ARG A 443 -19.07 -35.10 -0.53
C ARG A 443 -20.54 -35.40 -0.24
N SER A 444 -21.09 -36.36 -0.96
CA SER A 444 -22.40 -36.95 -0.72
C SER A 444 -22.55 -37.33 0.76
N ALA A 445 -23.67 -36.94 1.35
CA ALA A 445 -24.06 -37.36 2.69
C ALA A 445 -24.17 -38.90 2.77
N PRO A 446 -23.73 -39.55 3.85
CA PRO A 446 -24.16 -40.90 4.13
C PRO A 446 -25.59 -40.85 4.67
N GLY A 447 -26.44 -41.67 4.05
CA GLY A 447 -27.83 -41.86 4.45
C GLY A 447 -27.97 -42.56 5.81
N ASP A 448 -29.17 -42.38 6.34
CA ASP A 448 -29.92 -43.15 7.33
C ASP A 448 -29.25 -44.38 7.97
N GLY A 449 -29.36 -44.45 9.30
CA GLY A 449 -29.26 -45.73 10.01
C GLY A 449 -29.06 -45.64 11.53
N CYS A 450 -30.16 -45.39 12.25
CA CYS A 450 -30.37 -45.45 13.71
C CYS A 450 -29.69 -44.39 14.60
#